data_AF-A0A9D5X9G5-F1
#
_entry.id   AF-A0A9D5X9G5-F1
#
_cell.length_a   1.000
_cell.length_b   1.000
_cell.length_c   1.000
_cell.angle_alpha   90.00
_cell.angle_beta   90.00
_cell.angle_gamma   90.00
#
_symmetry.space_group_name_H-M   'P 1'
#
loop_
_entity.id
_entity.type
_entity.pdbx_description
1 polymer ?
#
loop_
_entity_poly.entity_id
_entity_poly.type
_entity_poly.pdbx_seq_one_letter_code
_entity_poly.pdbx_strand_id
1 'polypeptide(L)'
;GTPTYELHGTECVHGSAGQTRPGDVVIAISNSGETGELKATVTCLKNVGVHIIALTGNPNSWLANEAEVALIAGVEQEGDSMNKPPRASILAEIMELQCLSILLQNEYGLNPEQYVKWHPGGALGASIREGK
;
A
#
# COMPACT_ATOMS: atom_id res chain seq x y z
N GLY A 1 7.75 4.94 11.19
CA GLY A 1 8.01 3.62 11.81
C GLY A 1 8.51 2.67 10.76
N THR A 2 7.70 2.44 9.73
CA THR A 2 7.98 1.52 8.62
C THR A 2 8.47 2.30 7.39
N PRO A 3 9.73 2.14 6.94
CA PRO A 3 10.18 2.74 5.69
C PRO A 3 9.29 2.27 4.53
N THR A 4 8.78 3.21 3.74
CA THR A 4 7.93 2.92 2.60
C THR A 4 8.12 3.99 1.54
N TYR A 5 7.98 3.62 0.28
CA TYR A 5 8.06 4.52 -0.87
C TYR A 5 7.19 3.96 -2.00
N GLU A 6 6.83 4.83 -2.94
CA GLU A 6 6.05 4.44 -4.12
C GLU A 6 6.98 3.94 -5.23
N LEU A 7 6.52 2.91 -5.94
CA LEU A 7 7.21 2.36 -7.09
C LEU A 7 6.23 2.33 -8.26
N HIS A 8 6.49 3.15 -9.27
CA HIS A 8 5.62 3.23 -10.44
C HIS A 8 5.60 1.90 -11.20
N GLY A 9 4.42 1.29 -11.34
CA GLY A 9 4.28 -0.08 -11.87
C GLY A 9 4.90 -0.24 -13.25
N THR A 10 4.58 0.64 -14.20
CA THR A 10 5.12 0.57 -15.57
C THR A 10 6.65 0.68 -15.61
N GLU A 11 7.25 1.42 -14.68
CA GLU A 11 8.72 1.58 -14.66
C GLU A 11 9.42 0.38 -14.01
N CYS A 12 8.70 -0.45 -13.25
CA CYS A 12 9.27 -1.66 -12.63
C CYS A 12 9.87 -2.59 -13.68
N VAL A 13 9.10 -2.83 -14.74
CA VAL A 13 9.50 -3.70 -15.86
C VAL A 13 10.55 -3.05 -16.78
N HIS A 14 10.86 -1.77 -16.55
CA HIS A 14 11.87 -0.99 -17.28
C HIS A 14 13.09 -0.61 -16.43
N GLY A 15 13.27 -1.23 -15.26
CA GLY A 15 14.49 -1.12 -14.45
C GLY A 15 14.24 -0.74 -13.00
N SER A 16 13.08 -0.15 -12.68
CA SER A 16 12.77 0.27 -11.31
C SER A 16 12.63 -0.90 -10.32
N ALA A 17 12.40 -2.13 -10.81
CA ALA A 17 12.46 -3.32 -9.96
C ALA A 17 13.80 -3.46 -9.21
N GLY A 18 14.90 -2.92 -9.76
CA GLY A 18 16.21 -2.90 -9.10
C GLY A 18 16.30 -2.04 -7.83
N GLN A 19 15.26 -1.27 -7.51
CA GLN A 19 15.15 -0.54 -6.23
C GLN A 19 14.76 -1.48 -5.08
N THR A 20 14.17 -2.63 -5.40
CA THR A 20 13.74 -3.65 -4.42
C THR A 20 14.82 -4.69 -4.18
N ARG A 21 14.73 -5.39 -3.06
CA ARG A 21 15.62 -6.48 -2.65
C ARG A 21 14.82 -7.72 -2.25
N PRO A 22 15.43 -8.92 -2.34
CA PRO A 22 14.81 -10.13 -1.80
C PRO A 22 14.39 -9.93 -0.34
N GLY A 23 13.15 -10.28 -0.01
CA GLY A 23 12.55 -10.10 1.31
C GLY A 23 11.88 -8.74 1.55
N ASP A 24 11.98 -7.77 0.64
CA ASP A 24 11.13 -6.58 0.70
C ASP A 24 9.65 -6.97 0.54
N VAL A 25 8.74 -6.11 1.03
CA VAL A 25 7.29 -6.30 0.90
C VAL A 25 6.73 -5.24 -0.02
N VAL A 26 5.97 -5.65 -1.04
CA VAL A 26 5.27 -4.75 -1.95
C VAL A 26 3.77 -4.91 -1.78
N ILE A 27 3.08 -3.80 -1.53
CA ILE A 27 1.62 -3.74 -1.59
C ILE A 27 1.23 -3.34 -3.01
N ALA A 28 0.69 -4.28 -3.77
CA ALA A 28 0.19 -4.05 -5.12
C ALA A 28 -1.30 -3.69 -5.09
N ILE A 29 -1.65 -2.52 -5.63
CA ILE A 29 -3.01 -1.97 -5.56
C ILE A 29 -3.67 -2.04 -6.94
N SER A 30 -4.80 -2.74 -7.03
CA SER A 30 -5.68 -2.73 -8.21
C SER A 30 -7.09 -3.13 -7.82
N ASN A 31 -8.04 -2.19 -7.95
CA ASN A 31 -9.44 -2.44 -7.64
C ASN A 31 -10.00 -3.70 -8.35
N SER A 32 -9.70 -3.88 -9.65
CA SER A 32 -10.13 -5.09 -10.37
C SER A 32 -9.27 -6.32 -10.05
N GLY A 33 -8.00 -6.10 -9.69
CA GLY A 33 -6.97 -7.14 -9.57
C GLY A 33 -6.53 -7.75 -10.90
N GLU A 34 -6.94 -7.15 -12.01
CA GLU A 34 -6.73 -7.67 -13.37
C GLU A 34 -5.93 -6.74 -14.29
N THR A 35 -5.46 -5.59 -13.78
CA THR A 35 -4.70 -4.58 -14.56
C THR A 35 -3.47 -5.19 -15.22
N GLY A 36 -3.41 -5.16 -16.56
CA GLY A 36 -2.38 -5.88 -17.33
C GLY A 36 -0.95 -5.45 -17.01
N GLU A 37 -0.70 -4.15 -16.92
CA GLU A 37 0.60 -3.56 -16.56
C GLU A 37 1.04 -4.00 -15.15
N LEU A 38 0.08 -4.11 -14.23
CA LEU A 38 0.37 -4.56 -12.87
C LEU A 38 0.69 -6.07 -12.83
N LYS A 39 0.10 -6.90 -13.70
CA LYS A 39 0.45 -8.33 -13.75
C LYS A 39 1.92 -8.54 -14.11
N ALA A 40 2.40 -7.83 -15.13
CA ALA A 40 3.80 -7.87 -15.53
C ALA A 40 4.72 -7.36 -14.40
N THR A 41 4.31 -6.27 -13.74
CA THR A 41 5.01 -5.70 -12.58
C THR A 41 5.14 -6.69 -11.43
N VAL A 42 4.03 -7.28 -10.97
CA VAL A 42 4.00 -8.24 -9.87
C VAL A 42 4.83 -9.46 -10.19
N THR A 43 4.74 -9.99 -11.42
CA THR A 43 5.56 -11.12 -11.86
C THR A 43 7.06 -10.78 -11.82
N CYS A 44 7.45 -9.59 -12.31
CA CYS A 44 8.84 -9.12 -12.27
C CYS A 44 9.34 -9.01 -10.82
N LEU A 45 8.56 -8.41 -9.94
CA LEU A 45 8.89 -8.23 -8.53
C LEU A 45 9.02 -9.58 -7.79
N LYS A 46 8.11 -10.53 -8.01
CA LYS A 46 8.23 -11.89 -7.45
C LYS A 46 9.53 -12.57 -7.86
N ASN A 47 10.01 -12.35 -9.08
CA ASN A 47 11.31 -12.89 -9.53
C ASN A 47 12.52 -12.22 -8.83
N VAL A 48 12.38 -10.99 -8.32
CA VAL A 48 13.39 -10.38 -7.43
C VAL A 48 13.40 -11.04 -6.06
N GLY A 49 12.30 -11.70 -5.67
CA GLY A 49 12.14 -12.36 -4.37
C GLY A 49 11.48 -11.46 -3.32
N VAL A 50 10.68 -10.47 -3.74
CA VAL A 50 9.84 -9.70 -2.80
C VAL A 50 8.58 -10.49 -2.43
N HIS A 51 8.03 -10.17 -1.28
CA HIS A 51 6.71 -10.60 -0.84
C HIS A 51 5.63 -9.69 -1.41
N ILE A 52 4.49 -10.26 -1.81
CA ILE A 52 3.37 -9.50 -2.39
C ILE A 52 2.18 -9.53 -1.44
N ILE A 53 1.69 -8.33 -1.09
CA ILE A 53 0.36 -8.10 -0.52
C ILE A 53 -0.51 -7.50 -1.62
N ALA A 54 -1.68 -8.09 -1.88
CA ALA A 54 -2.68 -7.54 -2.77
C ALA A 54 -3.61 -6.59 -2.00
N LEU A 55 -3.92 -5.43 -2.58
CA LEU A 55 -5.08 -4.62 -2.20
C LEU A 55 -6.00 -4.54 -3.42
N THR A 56 -7.17 -5.15 -3.31
CA THR A 56 -8.09 -5.29 -4.45
C THR A 56 -9.55 -5.33 -4.02
N GLY A 57 -10.45 -4.92 -4.90
CA GLY A 57 -11.89 -5.06 -4.67
C GLY A 57 -12.42 -6.47 -4.95
N ASN A 58 -11.68 -7.28 -5.70
CA ASN A 58 -12.12 -8.62 -6.10
C ASN A 58 -11.26 -9.72 -5.44
N PRO A 59 -11.81 -10.46 -4.45
CA PRO A 59 -11.07 -11.52 -3.74
C PRO A 59 -10.73 -12.72 -4.63
N ASN A 60 -11.38 -12.87 -5.78
CA ASN A 60 -11.11 -13.96 -6.73
C ASN A 60 -10.24 -13.51 -7.92
N SER A 61 -9.68 -12.30 -7.87
CA SER A 61 -8.84 -11.76 -8.95
C SER A 61 -7.51 -12.48 -9.08
N TRP A 62 -6.86 -12.34 -10.23
CA TRP A 62 -5.49 -12.78 -10.45
C TRP A 62 -4.55 -12.24 -9.37
N LEU A 63 -4.64 -10.94 -9.06
CA LEU A 63 -3.77 -10.32 -8.07
C LEU A 63 -3.96 -10.92 -6.67
N ALA A 64 -5.20 -11.15 -6.24
CA ALA A 64 -5.48 -11.79 -4.95
C ALA A 64 -4.89 -13.21 -4.86
N ASN A 65 -4.93 -13.97 -5.96
CA ASN A 65 -4.41 -15.34 -5.99
C ASN A 65 -2.87 -15.41 -6.07
N GLU A 66 -2.22 -14.39 -6.62
CA GLU A 66 -0.75 -14.35 -6.74
C GLU A 66 -0.04 -13.81 -5.50
N ALA A 67 -0.79 -13.12 -4.64
CA ALA A 67 -0.28 -12.53 -3.40
C ALA A 67 -0.28 -13.54 -2.25
N GLU A 68 0.57 -13.29 -1.25
CA GLU A 68 0.61 -14.07 -0.01
C GLU A 68 -0.55 -13.70 0.93
N VAL A 69 -0.97 -12.44 0.88
CA VAL A 69 -2.12 -11.90 1.62
C VAL A 69 -2.90 -10.98 0.70
N ALA A 70 -4.23 -11.07 0.73
CA ALA A 70 -5.13 -10.17 0.02
C ALA A 70 -5.95 -9.35 1.01
N LEU A 71 -5.78 -8.03 0.95
CA LEU A 71 -6.62 -7.03 1.60
C LEU A 71 -7.75 -6.66 0.64
N ILE A 72 -9.00 -6.81 1.09
CA ILE A 72 -10.17 -6.67 0.22
C ILE A 72 -10.85 -5.32 0.47
N ALA A 73 -10.79 -4.43 -0.52
CA ALA A 73 -11.32 -3.07 -0.46
C ALA A 73 -12.37 -2.81 -1.55
N GLY A 74 -13.30 -3.75 -1.71
CA GLY A 74 -14.36 -3.68 -2.73
C GLY A 74 -15.56 -2.85 -2.28
N VAL A 75 -16.17 -2.13 -3.22
CA VAL A 75 -17.43 -1.41 -3.01
C VAL A 75 -18.48 -1.86 -4.02
N GLU A 76 -19.74 -1.87 -3.64
CA GLU A 76 -20.84 -2.22 -4.55
C GLU A 76 -21.12 -1.11 -5.58
N GLN A 77 -20.89 0.15 -5.20
CA GLN A 77 -21.13 1.34 -6.03
C GLN A 77 -20.08 2.43 -5.77
N GLU A 78 -19.69 3.12 -6.84
CA GLU A 78 -18.78 4.28 -6.86
C GLU A 78 -19.48 5.60 -6.54
N GLY A 79 -20.81 5.62 -6.55
CA GLY A 79 -21.60 6.79 -6.12
C GLY A 79 -21.98 7.77 -7.22
N ASP A 80 -21.93 7.37 -8.50
CA ASP A 80 -22.56 8.10 -9.61
C ASP A 80 -23.44 7.17 -10.47
N SER A 81 -24.19 7.74 -11.42
CA SER A 81 -25.09 6.98 -12.30
C SER A 81 -24.37 6.06 -13.29
N MET A 82 -23.08 6.31 -13.57
CA MET A 82 -22.28 5.49 -14.47
C MET A 82 -21.67 4.29 -13.75
N ASN A 83 -21.39 4.44 -12.45
CA ASN A 83 -20.70 3.47 -11.62
C ASN A 83 -19.37 2.98 -12.26
N LYS A 84 -18.60 3.90 -12.85
CA LYS A 84 -17.34 3.60 -13.55
C LYS A 84 -16.12 4.32 -12.98
N PRO A 85 -16.17 5.64 -12.73
CA PRO A 85 -14.99 6.34 -12.24
C PRO A 85 -14.71 5.92 -10.80
N PRO A 86 -13.46 5.55 -10.46
CA PRO A 86 -13.11 5.20 -9.10
C PRO A 86 -13.33 6.39 -8.14
N ARG A 87 -14.11 6.18 -7.08
CA ARG A 87 -14.40 7.16 -6.04
C ARG A 87 -14.48 6.44 -4.69
N ALA A 88 -15.57 5.73 -4.46
CA ALA A 88 -15.79 5.00 -3.23
C ALA A 88 -14.76 3.89 -3.05
N SER A 89 -14.34 3.23 -4.14
CA SER A 89 -13.25 2.24 -4.12
C SER A 89 -11.92 2.83 -3.64
N ILE A 90 -11.53 4.01 -4.13
CA ILE A 90 -10.31 4.69 -3.67
C ILE A 90 -10.39 4.99 -2.17
N LEU A 91 -11.56 5.42 -1.67
CA LEU A 91 -11.73 5.67 -0.23
C LEU A 91 -11.62 4.38 0.59
N ALA A 92 -12.19 3.28 0.11
CA ALA A 92 -12.07 1.97 0.76
C ALA A 92 -10.61 1.49 0.78
N GLU A 93 -9.89 1.61 -0.34
CA GLU A 93 -8.47 1.28 -0.43
C GLU A 93 -7.62 2.10 0.54
N ILE A 94 -7.88 3.42 0.63
CA ILE A 94 -7.21 4.30 1.59
C ILE A 94 -7.51 3.86 3.02
N MET A 95 -8.78 3.59 3.36
CA MET A 95 -9.17 3.17 4.71
C MET A 95 -8.46 1.88 5.12
N GLU A 96 -8.41 0.88 4.23
CA GLU A 96 -7.73 -0.39 4.48
C GLU A 96 -6.23 -0.19 4.76
N LEU A 97 -5.56 0.66 3.96
CA LEU A 97 -4.16 1.03 4.17
C LEU A 97 -3.93 1.82 5.46
N GLN A 98 -4.86 2.70 5.85
CA GLN A 98 -4.78 3.41 7.13
C GLN A 98 -4.92 2.45 8.31
N CYS A 99 -5.83 1.47 8.23
CA CYS A 99 -5.97 0.42 9.24
C CYS A 99 -4.67 -0.37 9.38
N LEU A 100 -4.08 -0.83 8.26
CA LEU A 100 -2.79 -1.52 8.27
C LEU A 100 -1.68 -0.65 8.88
N SER A 101 -1.62 0.64 8.53
CA SER A 101 -0.64 1.59 9.07
C SER A 101 -0.73 1.69 10.60
N ILE A 102 -1.93 1.79 11.15
CA ILE A 102 -2.16 1.83 12.61
C ILE A 102 -1.69 0.53 13.27
N LEU A 103 -2.02 -0.62 12.68
CA LEU A 103 -1.60 -1.92 13.21
C LEU A 103 -0.07 -2.05 13.22
N LEU A 104 0.60 -1.69 12.12
CA LEU A 104 2.05 -1.70 12.02
C LEU A 104 2.71 -0.71 12.99
N GLN A 105 2.11 0.47 13.18
CA GLN A 105 2.59 1.45 14.15
C GLN A 105 2.56 0.88 15.58
N ASN A 106 1.47 0.22 15.95
CA ASN A 106 1.30 -0.38 17.27
C ASN A 106 2.27 -1.55 17.48
N GLU A 107 2.40 -2.43 16.49
CA GLU A 107 3.33 -3.57 16.55
C GLU A 107 4.79 -3.12 16.63
N TYR A 108 5.17 -2.06 15.89
CA TYR A 108 6.48 -1.45 15.99
C TYR A 108 6.75 -0.80 17.36
N GLY A 109 5.71 -0.51 18.14
CA GLY A 109 5.82 0.19 19.42
C GLY A 109 6.23 1.66 19.24
N LEU A 110 5.71 2.33 18.21
CA LEU A 110 6.10 3.71 17.92
C LEU A 110 5.74 4.66 19.07
N ASN A 111 6.76 5.28 19.66
CA ASN A 111 6.59 6.27 20.72
C ASN A 111 6.79 7.71 20.23
N PRO A 112 6.36 8.71 21.02
CA PRO A 112 6.50 10.12 20.65
C PRO A 112 7.95 10.56 20.41
N GLU A 113 8.91 10.04 21.17
CA GLU A 113 10.34 10.37 21.01
C GLU A 113 10.88 9.91 19.65
N GLN A 114 10.49 8.72 19.20
CA GLN A 114 10.79 8.21 17.87
C GLN A 114 10.07 9.01 16.80
N TYR A 115 8.79 9.36 17.01
CA TYR A 115 8.00 10.13 16.07
C TYR A 115 8.66 11.49 15.75
N VAL A 116 9.16 12.20 16.77
CA VAL A 116 9.83 13.50 16.63
C VAL A 116 11.13 13.40 15.82
N LYS A 117 11.85 12.26 15.85
CA LYS A 117 13.06 12.07 15.04
C LYS A 117 12.79 12.20 13.53
N TRP A 118 11.62 11.77 13.09
CA TRP A 118 11.18 11.88 11.69
C TRP A 118 10.31 13.11 11.41
N HIS A 119 9.87 13.80 12.47
CA HIS A 119 9.09 15.04 12.40
C HIS A 119 9.73 16.14 13.26
N PRO A 120 10.98 16.56 12.97
CA PRO A 120 11.70 17.50 13.83
C PRO A 120 11.08 18.91 13.79
N GLY A 121 10.39 19.27 12.72
CA GLY A 121 9.72 20.56 12.54
C GLY A 121 8.20 20.50 12.68
N GLY A 122 7.56 21.67 12.78
CA GLY A 122 6.10 21.81 12.77
C GLY A 122 5.41 21.59 14.12
N ALA A 123 4.10 21.81 14.14
CA ALA A 123 3.29 21.81 15.36
C ALA A 123 3.28 20.47 16.09
N LEU A 124 3.32 19.34 15.36
CA LEU A 124 3.31 17.99 15.93
C LEU A 124 4.62 17.66 16.67
N GLY A 125 5.76 18.02 16.08
CA GLY A 125 7.05 17.86 16.76
C GLY A 125 7.18 18.77 17.97
N ALA A 126 6.61 19.98 17.89
CA ALA A 126 6.59 20.94 19.00
C ALA A 126 5.70 20.46 20.15
N SER A 127 4.48 19.97 19.90
CA SER A 127 3.57 19.50 20.96
C SER A 127 4.20 18.38 21.77
N ILE A 128 4.81 17.39 21.10
CA ILE A 128 5.47 16.27 21.76
C ILE A 128 6.67 16.73 22.59
N ARG A 129 7.54 17.61 22.07
CA ARG A 129 8.71 18.12 22.83
C ARG A 129 8.32 18.99 24.02
N GLU A 130 7.22 19.73 23.90
CA GLU A 130 6.72 20.64 24.92
C GLU A 130 5.82 19.94 25.95
N GLY A 131 5.55 18.64 25.79
CA GLY A 131 4.66 17.88 26.68
C GLY A 131 3.21 18.37 26.66
N LYS A 132 2.79 18.98 25.54
CA LYS A 132 1.41 19.41 25.27
C LYS A 132 0.63 18.31 24.58
#